data_AF-A0A1Y1MFT3-F1
#
_entry.id   AF-A0A1Y1MFT3-F1
#
_cell.length_a   1.000
_cell.length_b   1.000
_cell.length_c   1.000
_cell.angle_alpha   90.00
_cell.angle_beta   90.00
_cell.angle_gamma   90.00
#
_symmetry.space_group_name_H-M   'P 1'
#
loop_
_entity.id
_entity.type
_entity.pdbx_description
1 polymer ?
#
loop_
_entity_poly.entity_id
_entity_poly.type
_entity_poly.pdbx_seq_one_letter_code
_entity_poly.pdbx_strand_id
1 'polypeptide(L)'
;AYGQFMNDPTAQVAAQFGQTAFKHGQEYVEQNIGRYVNVSALKHYFNVSNSYVVNKLFLVLFPWRHKPWARKQATGASGQEGWYLPPREDVNSPDMYIPVMALVTYILLSTLIAGLKGQFKPELLGYTATTGMVVVIVEIVALKLGCYLLSISSQSQLLDLIAYSGYKFVGIIVTIVVAEILNGGKGTGGWIGWGVFLYTFLANSLFLMRSLRYVLLPETSGNTGGPMQTDSRAKRNQRTQFLFFYSYIVQLFFMWLLTMGI
;
A
#
# COMPACT_ATOMS: atom_id res chain seq x y z
N ALA A 1 43.61 23.22 -15.79
CA ALA A 1 42.75 24.33 -16.23
C ALA A 1 41.27 23.99 -15.99
N TYR A 2 40.82 23.95 -14.73
CA TYR A 2 39.43 23.60 -14.34
C TYR A 2 38.70 24.75 -13.62
N GLY A 3 39.24 25.97 -13.62
CA GLY A 3 38.73 27.11 -12.84
C GLY A 3 37.81 28.10 -13.56
N GLN A 4 37.50 27.88 -14.85
CA GLN A 4 36.90 28.92 -15.70
C GLN A 4 35.45 28.66 -16.13
N PHE A 5 34.88 27.50 -15.81
CA PHE A 5 33.47 27.17 -16.11
C PHE A 5 32.47 27.84 -15.15
N MET A 6 32.89 28.25 -13.95
CA MET A 6 32.00 28.85 -12.94
C MET A 6 31.74 30.35 -13.13
N ASN A 7 32.54 31.03 -13.95
CA ASN A 7 32.48 32.50 -14.11
C ASN A 7 31.93 32.91 -15.49
N ASP A 8 31.41 31.95 -16.25
CA ASP A 8 30.83 32.19 -17.57
C ASP A 8 29.44 32.85 -17.37
N PRO A 9 29.19 34.09 -17.86
CA PRO A 9 27.90 34.78 -17.74
C PRO A 9 26.73 33.91 -18.21
N THR A 10 27.02 33.06 -19.20
CA THR A 10 26.11 32.08 -19.79
C THR A 10 25.67 31.00 -18.78
N ALA A 11 26.55 30.59 -17.85
CA ALA A 11 26.24 29.61 -16.80
C ALA A 11 25.36 30.20 -15.70
N GLN A 12 25.54 31.49 -15.35
CA GLN A 12 24.66 32.18 -14.40
C GLN A 12 23.26 32.43 -14.98
N VAL A 13 23.19 32.82 -16.26
CA VAL A 13 21.92 32.96 -16.98
C VAL A 13 21.23 31.60 -17.10
N ALA A 14 21.95 30.53 -17.45
CA ALA A 14 21.41 29.17 -17.49
C ALA A 14 20.93 28.68 -16.11
N ALA A 15 21.65 29.00 -15.02
CA ALA A 15 21.22 28.68 -13.67
C ALA A 15 19.97 29.46 -13.24
N GLN A 16 19.86 30.74 -13.57
CA GLN A 16 18.65 31.54 -13.32
C GLN A 16 17.46 31.06 -14.16
N PHE A 17 17.66 30.76 -15.44
CA PHE A 17 16.63 30.16 -16.28
C PHE A 17 16.22 28.78 -15.78
N GLY A 18 17.17 27.95 -15.35
CA GLY A 18 16.91 26.64 -14.75
C GLY A 18 16.11 26.74 -13.45
N GLN A 19 16.46 27.66 -12.56
CA GLN A 19 15.70 27.92 -11.33
C GLN A 19 14.30 28.48 -11.61
N THR A 20 14.17 29.36 -12.60
CA THR A 20 12.89 29.99 -12.96
C THR A 20 11.97 28.99 -13.65
N ALA A 21 12.49 28.18 -14.58
CA ALA A 21 11.76 27.09 -15.21
C ALA A 21 11.35 26.01 -14.19
N PHE A 22 12.22 25.69 -13.21
CA PHE A 22 11.88 24.76 -12.14
C PHE A 22 10.77 25.30 -11.24
N LYS A 23 10.84 26.58 -10.83
CA LYS A 23 9.79 27.23 -10.05
C LYS A 23 8.45 27.26 -10.80
N HIS A 24 8.46 27.66 -12.06
CA HIS A 24 7.23 27.67 -12.87
C HIS A 24 6.69 26.27 -13.15
N GLY A 25 7.56 25.26 -13.31
CA GLY A 25 7.15 23.86 -13.42
C GLY A 25 6.51 23.36 -12.12
N GLN A 26 7.06 23.73 -10.97
CA GLN A 26 6.53 23.39 -9.66
C GLN A 26 5.17 24.06 -9.41
N GLU A 27 5.03 25.35 -9.73
CA GLU A 27 3.75 26.09 -9.64
C GLU A 27 2.70 25.51 -10.59
N TYR A 28 3.07 25.13 -11.82
CA TYR A 28 2.14 24.52 -12.78
C TYR A 28 1.63 23.16 -12.30
N VAL A 29 2.52 22.33 -11.74
CA VAL A 29 2.14 21.06 -11.10
C VAL A 29 1.26 21.32 -9.88
N GLU A 30 1.61 22.30 -9.04
CA GLU A 30 0.85 22.59 -7.83
C GLU A 30 -0.55 23.15 -8.11
N GLN A 31 -0.70 23.97 -9.15
CA GLN A 31 -2.00 24.53 -9.56
C GLN A 31 -2.89 23.49 -10.27
N ASN A 32 -2.34 22.68 -11.19
CA ASN A 32 -3.14 21.75 -11.98
C ASN A 32 -3.29 20.37 -11.33
N ILE A 33 -2.21 19.84 -10.74
CA ILE A 33 -2.21 18.52 -10.08
C ILE A 33 -2.61 18.66 -8.60
N GLY A 34 -2.21 19.72 -7.90
CA GLY A 34 -2.56 19.94 -6.49
C GLY A 34 -4.07 19.99 -6.22
N ARG A 35 -4.88 20.36 -7.22
CA ARG A 35 -6.35 20.35 -7.15
C ARG A 35 -6.96 18.95 -7.11
N TYR A 36 -6.28 17.94 -7.66
CA TYR A 36 -6.76 16.55 -7.72
C TYR A 36 -5.96 15.61 -6.80
N VAL A 37 -4.68 15.88 -6.60
CA VAL A 37 -3.74 15.04 -5.85
C VAL A 37 -2.85 15.93 -4.97
N ASN A 38 -2.94 15.75 -3.66
CA ASN A 38 -2.07 16.45 -2.72
C ASN A 38 -0.64 15.85 -2.79
N VAL A 39 0.24 16.50 -3.55
CA VAL A 39 1.63 16.06 -3.77
C VAL A 39 2.41 15.95 -2.45
N SER A 40 2.12 16.80 -1.47
CA SER A 40 2.73 16.75 -0.14
C SER A 40 2.31 15.49 0.62
N ALA A 41 1.03 15.12 0.54
CA ALA A 41 0.54 13.87 1.09
C ALA A 41 1.19 12.66 0.41
N LEU A 42 1.28 12.64 -0.92
CA LEU A 42 1.98 11.54 -1.63
C LEU A 42 3.44 11.42 -1.21
N LYS A 43 4.16 12.54 -1.11
CA LYS A 43 5.56 12.54 -0.65
C LYS A 43 5.73 11.90 0.73
N HIS A 44 4.73 12.05 1.62
CA HIS A 44 4.72 11.40 2.91
C HIS A 44 4.70 9.86 2.79
N TYR A 45 3.83 9.28 1.96
CA TYR A 45 3.72 7.82 1.76
C TYR A 45 4.94 7.19 1.06
N PHE A 46 5.71 7.97 0.32
CA PHE A 46 6.94 7.52 -0.34
C PHE A 46 8.21 7.80 0.47
N ASN A 47 8.10 8.41 1.66
CA ASN A 47 9.25 8.65 2.54
C ASN A 47 9.65 7.38 3.30
N VAL A 48 10.35 6.50 2.60
CA VAL A 48 10.69 5.14 3.03
C VAL A 48 12.22 4.96 3.10
N SER A 49 12.68 4.15 4.06
CA SER A 49 14.09 3.73 4.18
C SER A 49 14.27 2.23 3.89
N ASN A 50 15.48 1.79 3.52
CA ASN A 50 15.74 0.37 3.28
C ASN A 50 15.48 -0.51 4.51
N SER A 51 15.86 -0.02 5.70
CA SER A 51 15.58 -0.72 6.96
C SER A 51 14.07 -0.82 7.22
N TYR A 52 13.31 0.23 6.92
CA TYR A 52 11.85 0.18 6.99
C TYR A 52 11.29 -0.91 6.08
N VAL A 53 11.73 -1.00 4.82
CA VAL A 53 11.19 -1.98 3.86
C VAL A 53 11.36 -3.39 4.40
N VAL A 54 12.55 -3.73 4.88
CA VAL A 54 12.82 -5.06 5.45
C VAL A 54 11.91 -5.33 6.65
N ASN A 55 11.83 -4.40 7.60
CA ASN A 55 10.99 -4.55 8.78
C ASN A 55 9.49 -4.66 8.43
N LYS A 56 9.04 -3.90 7.43
CA LYS A 56 7.65 -3.92 6.97
C LYS A 56 7.32 -5.23 6.25
N LEU A 57 8.23 -5.77 5.44
CA LEU A 57 8.06 -7.08 4.81
C LEU A 57 7.96 -8.20 5.87
N PHE A 58 8.80 -8.16 6.91
CA PHE A 58 8.67 -9.09 8.04
C PHE A 58 7.33 -8.94 8.75
N LEU A 59 6.85 -7.72 8.96
CA LEU A 59 5.56 -7.47 9.58
C LEU A 59 4.40 -8.03 8.73
N VAL A 60 4.41 -7.80 7.41
CA VAL A 60 3.38 -8.30 6.48
C VAL A 60 3.38 -9.84 6.42
N LEU A 61 4.55 -10.48 6.43
CA LEU A 61 4.68 -11.94 6.35
C LEU A 61 4.51 -12.66 7.70
N PHE A 62 4.78 -11.98 8.82
CA PHE A 62 4.70 -12.52 10.18
C PHE A 62 3.94 -11.57 11.12
N PRO A 63 2.68 -11.22 10.83
CA PRO A 63 1.93 -10.23 11.61
C PRO A 63 1.72 -10.68 13.06
N TRP A 64 1.67 -11.98 13.35
CA TRP A 64 1.44 -12.50 14.69
C TRP A 64 2.52 -12.13 15.70
N ARG A 65 3.74 -11.85 15.23
CA ARG A 65 4.87 -11.46 16.07
C ARG A 65 4.89 -9.96 16.39
N HIS A 66 4.11 -9.16 15.66
CA HIS A 66 4.16 -7.70 15.77
C HIS A 66 3.28 -7.17 16.91
N LYS A 67 3.88 -6.37 17.79
CA LYS A 67 3.23 -5.56 18.83
C LYS A 67 4.13 -4.35 19.13
N PRO A 68 3.61 -3.12 19.31
CA PRO A 68 2.22 -2.65 19.20
C PRO A 68 1.79 -2.28 17.77
N TRP A 69 0.48 -2.28 17.50
CA TRP A 69 -0.12 -1.94 16.18
C TRP A 69 -0.59 -0.48 16.05
N ALA A 70 -0.53 0.29 17.14
CA ALA A 70 -0.93 1.68 17.13
C ALA A 70 0.08 2.52 16.32
N ARG A 71 -0.44 3.43 15.49
CA ARG A 71 0.38 4.41 14.78
C ARG A 71 0.95 5.43 15.76
N LYS A 72 2.21 5.78 15.59
CA LYS A 72 2.86 6.84 16.35
C LYS A 72 2.48 8.19 15.77
N GLN A 73 2.09 9.11 16.65
CA GLN A 73 1.80 10.50 16.30
C GLN A 73 2.95 11.36 16.83
N ALA A 74 3.41 12.33 16.03
CA ALA A 74 4.31 13.35 16.54
C ALA A 74 3.54 14.20 17.56
N THR A 75 4.08 14.47 18.74
CA THR A 75 3.49 15.44 19.66
C THR A 75 3.87 16.86 19.20
N GLY A 76 2.88 17.66 18.80
CA GLY A 76 3.10 19.07 18.53
C GLY A 76 3.48 19.84 19.80
N ALA A 77 4.27 20.90 19.67
CA ALA A 77 4.76 21.73 20.78
C ALA A 77 3.65 22.38 21.66
N SER A 78 2.38 22.30 21.25
CA SER A 78 1.22 22.91 21.89
C SER A 78 0.14 21.90 22.35
N GLY A 79 0.43 20.60 22.38
CA GLY A 79 -0.52 19.59 22.87
C GLY A 79 -1.73 19.33 21.95
N GLN A 80 -1.75 19.91 20.73
CA GLN A 80 -2.63 19.46 19.66
C GLN A 80 -2.14 18.11 19.12
N GLU A 81 -3.07 17.18 18.90
CA GLU A 81 -2.83 15.87 18.29
C GLU A 81 -2.02 16.05 17.00
N GLY A 82 -0.76 15.62 17.02
CA GLY A 82 0.11 15.91 15.89
C GLY A 82 0.01 14.86 14.80
N TRP A 83 0.58 15.23 13.66
CA TRP A 83 0.58 14.48 12.42
C TRP A 83 1.17 13.07 12.63
N TYR A 84 0.59 12.08 11.94
CA TYR A 84 1.14 10.71 11.94
C TYR A 84 2.59 10.72 11.42
N LEU A 85 3.45 9.92 12.03
CA LEU A 85 4.84 9.82 11.60
C LEU A 85 4.94 9.14 10.22
N PRO A 86 5.90 9.57 9.38
CA PRO A 86 6.11 8.95 8.07
C PRO A 86 6.61 7.50 8.17
N PRO A 87 6.49 6.71 7.08
CA PRO A 87 7.00 5.34 6.98
C PRO A 87 8.40 5.14 7.53
N ARG A 88 9.32 6.05 7.22
CA ARG A 88 10.68 6.01 7.74
C ARG A 88 10.81 5.86 9.27
N GLU A 89 9.86 6.39 10.04
CA GLU A 89 9.94 6.47 11.51
C GLU A 89 8.92 5.59 12.24
N ASP A 90 7.85 5.16 11.55
CA ASP A 90 6.84 4.25 12.11
C ASP A 90 6.53 3.09 11.14
N VAL A 91 6.89 1.87 11.55
CA VAL A 91 6.61 0.63 10.80
C VAL A 91 5.11 0.37 10.63
N ASN A 92 4.25 0.93 11.49
CA ASN A 92 2.79 0.81 11.38
C ASN A 92 2.18 1.79 10.39
N SER A 93 2.91 2.81 9.96
CA SER A 93 2.38 3.77 9.00
C SER A 93 2.30 3.15 7.59
N PRO A 94 1.25 3.46 6.82
CA PRO A 94 1.08 2.96 5.46
C PRO A 94 2.09 3.59 4.49
N ASP A 95 2.55 2.80 3.52
CA ASP A 95 3.43 3.26 2.45
C ASP A 95 2.89 2.86 1.08
N MET A 96 3.18 3.66 0.05
CA MET A 96 2.85 3.33 -1.34
C MET A 96 4.02 2.70 -2.11
N TYR A 97 5.22 2.69 -1.53
CA TYR A 97 6.41 2.13 -2.15
C TYR A 97 6.33 0.60 -2.31
N ILE A 98 6.06 -0.12 -1.21
CA ILE A 98 6.00 -1.59 -1.22
C ILE A 98 4.87 -2.09 -2.11
N PRO A 99 3.62 -1.58 -2.03
CA PRO A 99 2.55 -1.92 -2.97
C PRO A 99 2.94 -1.82 -4.45
N VAL A 100 3.53 -0.69 -4.86
CA VAL A 100 3.91 -0.45 -6.26
C VAL A 100 5.03 -1.40 -6.68
N MET A 101 6.07 -1.54 -5.85
CA MET A 101 7.19 -2.44 -6.16
C MET A 101 6.78 -3.91 -6.17
N ALA A 102 5.87 -4.31 -5.28
CA ALA A 102 5.34 -5.67 -5.23
C ALA A 102 4.47 -5.97 -6.47
N LEU A 103 3.66 -5.03 -6.95
CA LEU A 103 2.91 -5.22 -8.21
C LEU A 103 3.86 -5.45 -9.40
N VAL A 104 4.90 -4.62 -9.53
CA VAL A 104 5.90 -4.77 -10.60
C VAL A 104 6.63 -6.10 -10.49
N THR A 105 7.06 -6.46 -9.28
CA THR A 105 7.77 -7.73 -9.03
C THR A 105 6.89 -8.93 -9.32
N TYR A 106 5.60 -8.87 -8.97
CA TYR A 106 4.63 -9.92 -9.30
C TYR A 106 4.52 -10.14 -10.82
N ILE A 107 4.41 -9.07 -11.61
CA ILE A 107 4.32 -9.15 -13.08
C ILE A 107 5.61 -9.78 -13.66
N LEU A 108 6.77 -9.29 -13.23
CA LEU A 108 8.07 -9.77 -13.71
C LEU A 108 8.34 -11.21 -13.29
N LEU A 109 8.02 -11.58 -12.05
CA LEU A 109 8.21 -12.93 -11.54
C LEU A 109 7.33 -13.94 -12.28
N SER A 110 6.05 -13.62 -12.48
CA SER A 110 5.10 -14.50 -13.17
C SER A 110 5.54 -14.79 -14.61
N THR A 111 5.98 -13.74 -15.31
CA THR A 111 6.47 -13.86 -16.69
C THR A 111 7.83 -14.56 -16.78
N LEU A 112 8.71 -14.33 -15.80
CA LEU A 112 9.98 -15.04 -15.69
C LEU A 112 9.75 -16.55 -15.52
N ILE A 113 8.85 -16.96 -14.62
CA ILE A 113 8.53 -18.38 -14.39
C ILE A 113 7.96 -19.01 -15.66
N ALA A 114 7.03 -18.33 -16.35
CA ALA A 114 6.51 -18.80 -17.64
C ALA A 114 7.62 -18.97 -18.68
N GLY A 115 8.59 -18.05 -18.70
CA GLY A 115 9.75 -18.15 -19.58
C GLY A 115 10.71 -19.29 -19.24
N LEU A 116 10.97 -19.53 -17.96
CA LEU A 116 11.78 -20.68 -17.50
C LEU A 116 11.12 -22.02 -17.84
N LYS A 117 9.79 -22.07 -17.92
CA LYS A 117 9.02 -23.25 -18.37
C LYS A 117 8.96 -23.42 -19.90
N GLY A 118 9.60 -22.53 -20.66
CA GLY A 118 9.57 -22.56 -22.14
C GLY A 118 8.25 -22.10 -22.76
N GLN A 119 7.37 -21.47 -21.97
CA GLN A 119 6.05 -21.00 -22.40
C GLN A 119 6.00 -19.47 -22.55
N PHE A 120 7.15 -18.83 -22.75
CA PHE A 120 7.20 -17.38 -22.88
C PHE A 120 6.42 -16.91 -24.10
N LYS A 121 5.48 -16.01 -23.84
CA LYS A 121 4.76 -15.25 -24.84
C LYS A 121 4.75 -13.80 -24.39
N PRO A 122 5.16 -12.83 -25.22
CA PRO A 122 5.22 -11.42 -24.81
C PRO A 122 3.86 -10.89 -24.35
N GLU A 123 2.76 -11.49 -24.83
CA GLU A 123 1.40 -11.16 -24.45
C GLU A 123 1.10 -11.49 -22.98
N LEU A 124 1.80 -12.45 -22.36
CA LEU A 124 1.60 -12.82 -20.95
C LEU A 124 1.95 -11.67 -20.01
N LEU A 125 2.98 -10.88 -20.34
CA LEU A 125 3.34 -9.71 -19.54
C LEU A 125 2.21 -8.70 -19.52
N GLY A 126 1.68 -8.36 -20.70
CA GLY A 126 0.54 -7.46 -20.84
C GLY A 126 -0.72 -7.99 -20.16
N TYR A 127 -0.99 -9.29 -20.29
CA TYR A 127 -2.14 -9.96 -19.68
C TYR A 127 -2.06 -9.96 -18.15
N THR A 128 -0.92 -10.36 -17.56
CA THR A 128 -0.71 -10.34 -16.10
C THR A 128 -0.75 -8.92 -15.55
N ALA A 129 -0.13 -7.96 -16.24
CA ALA A 129 -0.15 -6.55 -15.85
C ALA A 129 -1.58 -5.97 -15.86
N THR A 130 -2.32 -6.21 -16.94
CA THR A 130 -3.70 -5.73 -17.08
C THR A 130 -4.61 -6.37 -16.03
N THR A 131 -4.50 -7.67 -15.81
CA THR A 131 -5.28 -8.39 -14.80
C THR A 131 -4.98 -7.87 -13.39
N GLY A 132 -3.70 -7.68 -13.05
CA GLY A 132 -3.29 -7.11 -11.77
C GLY A 132 -3.83 -5.69 -11.56
N MET A 133 -3.73 -4.84 -12.57
CA MET A 133 -4.26 -3.47 -12.54
C MET A 133 -5.77 -3.43 -12.39
N VAL A 134 -6.51 -4.26 -13.16
CA VAL A 134 -7.97 -4.35 -13.05
C VAL A 134 -8.38 -4.80 -11.66
N VAL A 135 -7.71 -5.81 -11.08
CA VAL A 135 -7.98 -6.28 -9.71
C VAL A 135 -7.79 -5.15 -8.70
N VAL A 136 -6.71 -4.37 -8.79
CA VAL A 136 -6.47 -3.23 -7.89
C VAL A 136 -7.53 -2.14 -8.08
N ILE A 137 -7.89 -1.78 -9.31
CA ILE A 137 -8.89 -0.77 -9.60
C ILE A 137 -10.26 -1.19 -9.05
N VAL A 138 -10.70 -2.41 -9.35
CA VAL A 138 -11.98 -2.96 -8.87
C VAL A 138 -12.02 -2.97 -7.34
N GLU A 139 -10.91 -3.36 -6.70
CA GLU A 139 -10.81 -3.35 -5.25
C GLU A 139 -10.90 -1.93 -4.66
N ILE A 140 -10.22 -0.94 -5.24
CA ILE A 140 -10.29 0.45 -4.80
C ILE A 140 -11.72 0.98 -4.93
N VAL A 141 -12.42 0.66 -6.02
CA VAL A 141 -13.83 1.03 -6.21
C VAL A 141 -14.71 0.37 -5.15
N ALA A 142 -14.54 -0.93 -4.89
CA ALA A 142 -15.29 -1.65 -3.87
C ALA A 142 -15.06 -1.09 -2.46
N LEU A 143 -13.81 -0.74 -2.12
CA LEU A 143 -13.45 -0.10 -0.86
C LEU A 143 -14.05 1.31 -0.73
N LYS A 144 -14.00 2.11 -1.80
CA LYS A 144 -14.59 3.44 -1.83
C LYS A 144 -16.10 3.37 -1.66
N LEU A 145 -16.76 2.42 -2.32
CA LEU A 145 -18.19 2.16 -2.15
C LEU A 145 -18.51 1.75 -0.70
N GLY A 146 -17.71 0.85 -0.11
CA GLY A 146 -17.88 0.46 1.29
C GLY A 146 -17.72 1.63 2.28
N CYS A 147 -16.72 2.49 2.07
CA CYS A 147 -16.53 3.69 2.89
C CYS A 147 -17.67 4.70 2.70
N TYR A 148 -18.18 4.84 1.48
CA TYR A 148 -19.34 5.67 1.18
C TYR A 148 -20.60 5.18 1.89
N LEU A 149 -20.89 3.87 1.86
CA LEU A 149 -22.03 3.26 2.56
C LEU A 149 -21.93 3.39 4.08
N LEU A 150 -20.71 3.40 4.62
CA LEU A 150 -20.45 3.57 6.06
C LEU A 150 -20.32 5.04 6.49
N SER A 151 -20.56 5.98 5.57
CA SER A 151 -20.41 7.43 5.73
C SER A 151 -19.08 7.84 6.36
N ILE A 152 -17.98 7.24 5.88
CA ILE A 152 -16.62 7.58 6.29
C ILE A 152 -15.97 8.38 5.17
N SER A 153 -15.86 9.69 5.34
CA SER A 153 -15.28 10.59 4.34
C SER A 153 -14.03 11.27 4.90
N SER A 154 -12.86 10.86 4.42
CA SER A 154 -11.58 11.54 4.69
C SER A 154 -10.59 11.23 3.56
N GLN A 155 -10.00 12.26 2.97
CA GLN A 155 -9.06 12.12 1.84
C GLN A 155 -7.81 11.31 2.23
N SER A 156 -7.27 11.54 3.43
CA SER A 156 -6.12 10.78 3.97
C SER A 156 -6.43 9.29 4.14
N GLN A 157 -7.68 8.96 4.44
CA GLN A 157 -8.10 7.58 4.64
C GLN A 157 -8.18 6.81 3.32
N LEU A 158 -8.56 7.46 2.21
CA LEU A 158 -8.54 6.81 0.90
C LEU A 158 -7.11 6.40 0.49
N LEU A 159 -6.12 7.26 0.74
CA LEU A 159 -4.72 6.94 0.46
C LEU A 159 -4.20 5.81 1.35
N ASP A 160 -4.57 5.80 2.64
CA ASP A 160 -4.26 4.70 3.55
C ASP A 160 -4.85 3.37 3.03
N LEU A 161 -6.11 3.38 2.59
CA LEU A 161 -6.79 2.17 2.08
C LEU A 161 -6.12 1.63 0.81
N ILE A 162 -5.75 2.50 -0.12
CA ILE A 162 -5.03 2.12 -1.34
C ILE A 162 -3.66 1.52 -1.01
N ALA A 163 -2.92 2.14 -0.08
CA ALA A 163 -1.64 1.61 0.39
C ALA A 163 -1.82 0.21 1.01
N TYR A 164 -2.84 0.03 1.86
CA TYR A 164 -3.09 -1.25 2.50
C TYR A 164 -3.51 -2.36 1.54
N SER A 165 -4.32 -2.04 0.53
CA SER A 165 -4.82 -3.06 -0.41
C SER A 165 -3.72 -3.70 -1.26
N GLY A 166 -2.62 -2.99 -1.51
CA GLY A 166 -1.51 -3.47 -2.31
C GLY A 166 -0.53 -4.40 -1.60
N TYR A 167 -0.53 -4.51 -0.26
CA TYR A 167 0.40 -5.42 0.43
C TYR A 167 0.14 -6.91 0.13
N LYS A 168 -1.04 -7.26 -0.39
CA LYS A 168 -1.38 -8.63 -0.79
C LYS A 168 -0.39 -9.21 -1.82
N PHE A 169 0.18 -8.38 -2.68
CA PHE A 169 1.17 -8.80 -3.68
C PHE A 169 2.42 -9.39 -3.04
N VAL A 170 2.81 -8.93 -1.83
CA VAL A 170 3.93 -9.51 -1.08
C VAL A 170 3.66 -10.98 -0.73
N GLY A 171 2.46 -11.27 -0.22
CA GLY A 171 2.04 -12.64 0.09
C GLY A 171 1.93 -13.53 -1.16
N ILE A 172 1.41 -12.98 -2.25
CA ILE A 172 1.30 -13.68 -3.55
C ILE A 172 2.69 -14.04 -4.09
N ILE A 173 3.63 -13.09 -4.11
CA ILE A 173 5.02 -13.32 -4.55
C ILE A 173 5.66 -14.45 -3.75
N VAL A 174 5.57 -14.42 -2.42
CA VAL A 174 6.14 -15.48 -1.56
C VAL A 174 5.51 -16.83 -1.87
N THR A 175 4.19 -16.86 -2.08
CA THR A 175 3.48 -18.09 -2.44
C THR A 175 4.00 -18.67 -3.74
N ILE A 176 4.14 -17.85 -4.79
CA ILE A 176 4.63 -18.28 -6.10
C ILE A 176 6.08 -18.79 -5.98
N VAL A 177 6.98 -18.03 -5.36
CA VAL A 177 8.40 -18.41 -5.24
C VAL A 177 8.55 -19.74 -4.49
N VAL A 178 7.89 -19.86 -3.33
CA VAL A 178 8.03 -21.06 -2.49
C VAL A 178 7.36 -22.27 -3.15
N ALA A 179 6.20 -22.10 -3.77
CA ALA A 179 5.53 -23.18 -4.48
C ALA A 179 6.36 -23.68 -5.66
N GLU A 180 6.94 -22.79 -6.47
CA GLU A 180 7.77 -23.18 -7.61
C GLU A 180 9.05 -23.93 -7.19
N ILE A 181 9.72 -23.47 -6.11
CA ILE A 181 10.93 -24.10 -5.58
C ILE A 181 10.61 -25.50 -5.02
N LEU A 182 9.53 -25.62 -4.23
CA LEU A 182 9.23 -26.86 -3.50
C LEU A 182 8.47 -27.90 -4.35
N ASN A 183 7.66 -27.47 -5.32
CA ASN A 183 6.94 -28.37 -6.23
C ASN A 183 7.75 -28.74 -7.48
N GLY A 184 9.00 -28.26 -7.61
CA GLY A 184 9.89 -28.58 -8.72
C GLY A 184 9.35 -28.16 -10.09
N GLY A 185 8.74 -26.96 -10.17
CA GLY A 185 8.25 -26.41 -11.44
C GLY A 185 6.88 -26.89 -11.92
N LYS A 186 6.17 -27.71 -11.14
CA LYS A 186 4.79 -28.19 -11.48
C LYS A 186 3.70 -27.13 -11.25
N GLY A 187 4.07 -25.89 -10.94
CA GLY A 187 3.14 -24.79 -10.69
C GLY A 187 2.79 -24.59 -9.21
N THR A 188 1.85 -23.68 -8.98
CA THR A 188 1.28 -23.35 -7.67
C THR A 188 0.41 -24.47 -7.09
N GLY A 189 0.07 -25.49 -7.90
CA GLY A 189 -0.72 -26.66 -7.52
C GLY A 189 0.05 -27.66 -6.64
N GLY A 190 -0.56 -28.05 -5.52
CA GLY A 190 -0.03 -29.06 -4.61
C GLY A 190 -0.36 -28.76 -3.14
N TRP A 191 -0.18 -29.75 -2.27
CA TRP A 191 -0.40 -29.59 -0.82
C TRP A 191 0.47 -28.48 -0.21
N ILE A 192 1.71 -28.35 -0.69
CA ILE A 192 2.66 -27.33 -0.25
C ILE A 192 2.24 -25.94 -0.74
N GLY A 193 1.89 -25.81 -2.02
CA GLY A 193 1.43 -24.54 -2.60
C GLY A 193 0.17 -24.01 -1.91
N TRP A 194 -0.82 -24.89 -1.67
CA TRP A 194 -2.01 -24.55 -0.90
C TRP A 194 -1.69 -24.20 0.56
N GLY A 195 -0.76 -24.91 1.20
CA GLY A 195 -0.32 -24.61 2.56
C GLY A 195 0.31 -23.22 2.69
N VAL A 196 1.22 -22.86 1.77
CA VAL A 196 1.86 -21.55 1.75
C VAL A 196 0.86 -20.45 1.39
N PHE A 197 -0.01 -20.70 0.40
CA PHE A 197 -1.09 -19.76 0.04
C PHE A 197 -1.99 -19.46 1.23
N LEU A 198 -2.43 -20.50 1.95
CA LEU A 198 -3.29 -20.33 3.13
C LEU A 198 -2.57 -19.54 4.22
N TYR A 199 -1.28 -19.82 4.45
CA TYR A 199 -0.45 -19.08 5.39
C TYR A 199 -0.35 -17.59 5.01
N THR A 200 0.02 -17.27 3.77
CA THR A 200 0.22 -15.88 3.31
C THR A 200 -1.09 -15.11 3.25
N PHE A 201 -2.18 -15.77 2.88
CA PHE A 201 -3.54 -15.23 2.94
C PHE A 201 -3.94 -14.88 4.37
N LEU A 202 -3.76 -15.79 5.34
CA LEU A 202 -4.09 -15.54 6.74
C LEU A 202 -3.22 -14.44 7.35
N ALA A 203 -1.94 -14.38 6.99
CA ALA A 203 -1.04 -13.31 7.38
C ALA A 203 -1.55 -11.96 6.83
N ASN A 204 -1.81 -11.86 5.52
CA ASN A 204 -2.32 -10.62 4.91
C ASN A 204 -3.66 -10.19 5.52
N SER A 205 -4.59 -11.13 5.73
CA SER A 205 -5.90 -10.86 6.33
C SER A 205 -5.79 -10.30 7.74
N LEU A 206 -4.92 -10.87 8.58
CA LEU A 206 -4.68 -10.40 9.95
C LEU A 206 -3.96 -9.05 9.97
N PHE A 207 -2.98 -8.86 9.08
CA PHE A 207 -2.30 -7.59 8.91
C PHE A 207 -3.28 -6.46 8.54
N LEU A 208 -4.16 -6.70 7.56
CA LEU A 208 -5.19 -5.75 7.15
C LEU A 208 -6.18 -5.47 8.27
N MET A 209 -6.68 -6.52 8.93
CA MET A 209 -7.62 -6.39 10.05
C MET A 209 -7.03 -5.53 11.17
N ARG A 210 -5.75 -5.72 11.51
CA ARG A 210 -5.09 -4.98 12.58
C ARG A 210 -4.77 -3.54 12.18
N SER A 211 -4.27 -3.33 10.96
CA SER A 211 -3.82 -2.01 10.49
C SER A 211 -4.99 -1.08 10.17
N LEU A 212 -6.02 -1.58 9.49
CA LEU A 212 -7.20 -0.80 9.11
C LEU A 212 -8.17 -0.56 10.27
N ARG A 213 -8.12 -1.37 11.35
CA ARG A 213 -8.91 -1.12 12.56
C ARG A 213 -8.72 0.31 13.07
N TYR A 214 -7.47 0.78 13.15
CA TYR A 214 -7.15 2.12 13.64
C TYR A 214 -7.52 3.25 12.66
N VAL A 215 -7.69 2.91 11.38
CA VAL A 215 -8.09 3.87 10.34
C VAL A 215 -9.62 4.02 10.28
N LEU A 216 -10.36 2.91 10.38
CA LEU A 216 -11.83 2.88 10.28
C LEU A 216 -12.54 3.16 11.62
N LEU A 217 -11.83 2.97 12.73
CA LEU A 217 -12.33 3.18 14.09
C LEU A 217 -11.38 4.11 14.84
N PRO A 218 -11.45 5.44 14.62
CA PRO A 218 -10.76 6.39 15.48
C PRO A 218 -11.24 6.17 16.92
N GLU A 219 -10.32 5.89 17.84
CA GLU A 219 -10.65 5.87 19.27
C GLU A 219 -10.94 7.32 19.66
N THR A 220 -12.20 7.66 19.90
CA THR A 220 -12.57 8.98 20.41
C THR A 220 -12.12 9.06 21.86
N SER A 221 -10.89 9.53 22.06
CA SER A 221 -10.31 9.79 23.37
C SER A 221 -11.01 11.00 24.00
N GLY A 222 -12.14 10.76 24.67
CA GLY A 222 -12.79 11.75 25.53
C GLY A 222 -14.21 12.14 25.12
N ASN A 223 -15.21 11.43 25.63
CA ASN A 223 -16.43 12.06 26.15
C ASN A 223 -17.20 11.10 27.08
N THR A 224 -16.80 11.02 28.34
CA THR A 224 -17.44 10.25 29.42
C THR A 224 -18.70 10.94 29.97
N GLY A 225 -19.67 11.34 29.14
CA GLY A 225 -20.81 12.10 29.68
C GLY A 225 -22.03 12.39 28.81
N GLY A 226 -22.36 11.61 27.78
CA GLY A 226 -23.56 11.85 26.96
C GLY A 226 -24.44 10.61 26.76
N PRO A 227 -25.79 10.71 26.84
CA PRO A 227 -26.72 9.62 26.55
C PRO A 227 -26.84 9.43 25.03
N MET A 228 -25.78 8.88 24.41
CA MET A 228 -25.74 8.63 22.96
C MET A 228 -24.80 7.45 22.64
N GLN A 229 -24.86 6.39 23.46
CA GLN A 229 -23.89 5.28 23.41
C GLN A 229 -24.31 4.11 22.51
N THR A 230 -25.58 4.00 22.12
CA THR A 230 -26.11 2.90 21.29
C THR A 230 -25.82 3.08 19.81
N ASP A 231 -26.06 4.27 19.23
CA ASP A 231 -25.79 4.53 17.79
C ASP A 231 -24.31 4.45 17.44
N SER A 232 -23.43 4.87 18.35
CA SER A 232 -21.98 4.78 18.15
C SER A 232 -21.48 3.33 18.20
N ARG A 233 -22.10 2.45 18.99
CA ARG A 233 -21.73 1.03 19.09
C ARG A 233 -22.23 0.23 17.88
N ALA A 234 -23.45 0.49 17.42
CA ALA A 234 -24.01 -0.14 16.23
C ALA A 234 -23.18 0.18 14.98
N LYS A 235 -22.82 1.46 14.77
CA LYS A 235 -21.94 1.87 13.66
C LYS A 235 -20.53 1.28 13.77
N ARG A 236 -19.95 1.22 14.98
CA ARG A 236 -18.65 0.56 15.23
C ARG A 236 -18.69 -0.93 14.88
N ASN A 237 -19.77 -1.62 15.24
CA ASN A 237 -19.95 -3.03 14.90
C ASN A 237 -20.05 -3.24 13.38
N GLN A 238 -20.86 -2.44 12.68
CA GLN A 238 -20.99 -2.50 11.21
C GLN A 238 -19.65 -2.26 10.50
N ARG A 239 -18.86 -1.27 10.94
CA ARG A 239 -17.52 -1.01 10.39
C ARG A 239 -16.55 -2.16 10.63
N THR A 240 -16.64 -2.80 11.79
CA THR A 240 -15.83 -3.97 12.14
C THR A 240 -16.22 -5.18 11.29
N GLN A 241 -17.52 -5.41 11.07
CA GLN A 241 -18.04 -6.47 10.20
C GLN A 241 -17.63 -6.25 8.74
N PHE A 242 -17.75 -5.02 8.23
CA PHE A 242 -17.27 -4.66 6.90
C PHE A 242 -15.77 -4.91 6.76
N LEU A 243 -14.96 -4.48 7.74
CA LEU A 243 -13.52 -4.71 7.74
C LEU A 243 -13.19 -6.22 7.72
N PHE A 244 -13.91 -7.02 8.51
CA PHE A 244 -13.72 -8.47 8.55
C PHE A 244 -14.08 -9.11 7.20
N PHE A 245 -15.25 -8.75 6.65
CA PHE A 245 -15.70 -9.22 5.34
C PHE A 245 -14.69 -8.87 4.24
N TYR A 246 -14.22 -7.63 4.21
CA TYR A 246 -13.19 -7.20 3.27
C TYR A 246 -11.87 -7.96 3.45
N SER A 247 -11.35 -7.99 4.68
CA SER A 247 -10.02 -8.54 4.96
C SER A 247 -9.92 -10.04 4.74
N TYR A 248 -11.02 -10.80 4.93
CA TYR A 248 -11.02 -12.25 4.80
C TYR A 248 -11.66 -12.72 3.49
N ILE A 249 -12.87 -12.28 3.15
CA ILE A 249 -13.61 -12.85 2.00
C ILE A 249 -13.15 -12.21 0.70
N VAL A 250 -13.13 -10.87 0.65
CA VAL A 250 -12.75 -10.14 -0.57
C VAL A 250 -11.27 -10.35 -0.89
N GLN A 251 -10.40 -10.34 0.13
CA GLN A 251 -8.97 -10.64 -0.06
C GLN A 251 -8.72 -12.07 -0.52
N LEU A 252 -9.44 -13.07 0.01
CA LEU A 252 -9.30 -14.45 -0.44
C LEU A 252 -9.61 -14.55 -1.93
N PHE A 253 -10.74 -13.97 -2.35
CA PHE A 253 -11.16 -13.98 -3.75
C PHE A 253 -10.10 -13.35 -4.67
N PHE A 254 -9.60 -12.15 -4.34
CA PHE A 254 -8.61 -11.48 -5.19
C PHE A 254 -7.24 -12.15 -5.18
N MET A 255 -6.75 -12.60 -4.01
CA MET A 255 -5.48 -13.31 -3.94
C MET A 255 -5.55 -14.61 -4.72
N TRP A 256 -6.65 -15.36 -4.57
CA TRP A 256 -6.88 -16.60 -5.30
C TRP A 256 -6.91 -16.37 -6.82
N LEU A 257 -7.66 -15.37 -7.28
CA LEU A 257 -7.73 -15.01 -8.70
C LEU A 257 -6.35 -14.67 -9.28
N LEU A 258 -5.54 -13.90 -8.56
CA LEU A 258 -4.19 -13.54 -9.00
C LEU A 258 -3.24 -14.74 -9.00
N THR A 259 -3.37 -15.67 -8.05
CA THR A 259 -2.54 -16.89 -8.03
C THR A 259 -2.96 -17.95 -9.05
N MET A 260 -4.22 -17.96 -9.48
CA MET A 260 -4.73 -18.91 -10.48
C MET A 260 -4.25 -18.61 -11.90
N GLY A 261 -3.81 -17.38 -12.18
CA GLY A 261 -3.33 -16.99 -13.50
C GLY A 261 -1.90 -17.43 -13.83
N ILE A 262 -1.25 -18.24 -12.97
CA ILE A 262 0.17 -18.63 -13.01
C ILE A 262 0.31 -20.14 -12.88
#